data_AF-A0A4R4P8Q2-F1
#
_entry.id   AF-A0A4R4P8Q2-F1
#
_cell.length_a   1.000
_cell.length_b   1.000
_cell.length_c   1.000
_cell.angle_alpha   90.00
_cell.angle_beta   90.00
_cell.angle_gamma   90.00
#
_symmetry.space_group_name_H-M   'P 1'
#
loop_
_entity.id
_entity.type
_entity.pdbx_description
1 polymer ?
#
loop_
_entity_poly.entity_id
_entity_poly.type
_entity_poly.pdbx_seq_one_letter_code
_entity_poly.pdbx_strand_id
1 'polypeptide(L)' 'MAKRFRFDPAGPVTGLFFLVLAGLFLAEGLAEEAIVPATVLAPVVLIGLGVVGTVRVLTRARRRDLR' A
#
# COMPACT_ATOMS: atom_id res chain seq x y z
N MET A 1 31.76 -10.90 -1.53
CA MET A 1 30.35 -11.34 -1.74
C MET A 1 29.46 -10.10 -1.94
N ALA A 2 29.14 -9.74 -3.18
CA ALA A 2 28.20 -8.65 -3.43
C ALA A 2 26.78 -9.13 -3.09
N LYS A 3 26.24 -8.68 -1.95
CA LYS A 3 24.89 -9.00 -1.51
C LYS A 3 23.90 -8.35 -2.48
N ARG A 4 23.43 -9.09 -3.49
CA ARG A 4 22.37 -8.65 -4.41
C ARG A 4 21.12 -8.36 -3.57
N PHE A 5 20.90 -7.10 -3.21
CA PHE A 5 19.65 -6.63 -2.63
C PHE A 5 18.55 -6.84 -3.68
N ARG A 6 17.78 -7.92 -3.54
CA ARG A 6 16.57 -8.14 -4.35
C ARG A 6 15.52 -7.17 -3.81
N PHE A 7 15.44 -5.99 -4.41
CA PHE A 7 14.45 -4.98 -4.07
C PHE A 7 13.05 -5.60 -4.20
N ASP A 8 12.32 -5.70 -3.09
CA ASP A 8 10.94 -6.18 -3.07
C ASP A 8 10.01 -4.98 -2.88
N PRO A 9 9.49 -4.38 -3.96
CA PRO A 9 8.67 -3.18 -3.87
C PRO A 9 7.34 -3.43 -3.15
N ALA A 10 6.93 -4.68 -2.91
CA ALA A 10 5.69 -4.98 -2.19
C ALA A 10 5.72 -4.45 -0.75
N GLY A 11 6.85 -4.54 -0.06
CA GLY A 11 7.01 -4.02 1.30
C GLY A 11 6.83 -2.50 1.38
N PRO A 12 7.62 -1.72 0.63
CA PRO A 12 7.49 -0.26 0.56
C PRO A 12 6.11 0.22 0.09
N VAL A 13 5.52 -0.41 -0.93
CA VAL A 13 4.18 -0.03 -1.43
C VAL A 13 3.11 -0.25 -0.36
N THR A 14 3.17 -1.37 0.36
CA THR A 14 2.24 -1.64 1.48
C THR A 14 2.42 -0.62 2.60
N GLY A 15 3.66 -0.35 3.00
CA GLY A 15 3.97 0.62 4.04
C GLY A 15 3.48 2.02 3.69
N LEU A 16 3.71 2.46 2.45
CA LEU A 16 3.26 3.77 1.97
C LEU A 16 1.74 3.87 1.97
N PHE A 17 1.03 2.85 1.49
CA PHE A 17 -0.43 2.82 1.48
C PHE A 17 -1.01 3.01 2.89
N PHE A 18 -0.54 2.23 3.87
CA PHE A 18 -1.02 2.36 5.25
C PHE A 18 -0.57 3.65 5.92
N LEU A 19 0.62 4.15 5.61
CA LEU A 19 1.10 5.43 6.15
C LEU A 19 0.21 6.60 5.68
N VAL A 20 -0.18 6.60 4.40
CA VAL A 20 -1.09 7.60 3.85
C VAL A 20 -2.47 7.49 4.51
N LEU A 21 -3.03 6.28 4.65
CA LEU A 21 -4.30 6.10 5.36
C LEU A 21 -4.22 6.56 6.82
N ALA A 22 -3.14 6.20 7.53
CA ALA A 22 -2.94 6.63 8.91
C ALA A 22 -2.86 8.16 9.03
N GLY A 23 -2.15 8.82 8.12
CA GLY A 23 -2.10 10.29 8.06
C GLY A 23 -3.46 10.92 7.79
N LEU A 24 -4.25 10.31 6.91
CA LEU A 24 -5.60 10.79 6.58
C LEU A 24 -6.55 10.66 7.78
N PHE A 25 -6.57 9.50 8.44
CA PHE A 25 -7.36 9.30 9.66
C PHE A 25 -6.89 10.17 10.82
N LEU A 26 -5.58 10.40 10.96
CA LEU A 26 -5.05 11.30 11.96
C LEU A 26 -5.50 12.74 11.69
N ALA A 27 -5.44 13.20 10.44
CA ALA A 27 -5.89 14.52 10.06
C ALA A 27 -7.39 14.71 10.29
N GLU A 28 -8.22 13.72 9.94
CA GLU A 28 -9.67 13.76 10.22
C GLU A 28 -9.94 13.86 11.73
N GLY A 29 -9.25 13.06 12.54
CA GLY A 29 -9.39 13.13 14.00
C GLY A 29 -8.96 14.48 14.60
N LEU A 30 -8.01 15.17 14.00
CA LEU A 30 -7.56 16.49 14.43
C LEU A 30 -8.46 17.64 13.94
N ALA A 31 -9.13 17.46 12.80
CA ALA A 31 -10.00 18.47 12.21
C ALA A 31 -11.42 18.48 12.79
N GLU A 32 -11.80 17.43 13.54
CA GLU A 32 -13.18 17.18 14.04
C GLU A 32 -14.26 17.16 12.94
N GLU A 33 -13.84 17.13 11.67
CA GLU A 33 -14.66 17.11 10.48
C GLU A 33 -14.17 16.01 9.53
N ALA A 34 -15.10 15.41 8.78
CA ALA A 34 -14.77 14.42 7.77
C ALA A 34 -14.06 15.09 6.58
N ILE A 35 -12.77 14.79 6.38
CA ILE A 35 -11.98 15.27 5.26
C ILE A 35 -12.38 14.53 3.98
N VAL A 36 -12.65 13.23 4.08
CA VAL A 36 -13.10 12.39 2.96
C VAL A 36 -14.37 11.64 3.36
N PRO A 37 -15.48 11.79 2.61
CA PRO A 37 -16.68 11.01 2.86
C PRO A 37 -16.41 9.50 2.84
N ALA A 38 -17.00 8.75 3.75
CA ALA A 38 -16.82 7.29 3.84
C ALA A 38 -17.19 6.56 2.54
N THR A 39 -18.14 7.09 1.77
CA THR A 39 -18.55 6.58 0.46
C THR A 39 -17.46 6.71 -0.61
N VAL A 40 -16.52 7.64 -0.44
CA VAL A 40 -15.34 7.83 -1.29
C VAL A 40 -14.15 7.07 -0.71
N LEU A 41 -14.00 7.05 0.62
CA LEU A 41 -12.89 6.39 1.28
C LEU A 41 -12.92 4.86 1.07
N ALA A 42 -14.08 4.23 1.14
CA ALA A 42 -14.25 2.80 0.92
C ALA A 42 -13.70 2.32 -0.44
N PRO A 43 -14.12 2.86 -1.60
CA PRO A 43 -13.56 2.45 -2.88
C PRO A 43 -12.07 2.78 -3.01
N VAL A 44 -11.59 3.90 -2.45
CA VAL A 44 -10.16 4.25 -2.46
C VAL A 44 -9.32 3.21 -1.71
N VAL A 45 -9.77 2.79 -0.52
CA VAL A 45 -9.10 1.73 0.26
C VAL A 45 -9.11 0.42 -0.52
N LEU A 46 -10.23 0.03 -1.12
CA LEU A 46 -10.33 -1.20 -1.92
C LEU A 46 -9.39 -1.19 -3.12
N ILE A 47 -9.34 -0.09 -3.86
CA ILE A 47 -8.40 0.08 -4.99
C ILE A 47 -6.96 -0.01 -4.49
N GLY A 48 -6.62 0.69 -3.41
CA GLY A 48 -5.28 0.65 -2.82
C GLY A 48 -4.87 -0.75 -2.35
N LEU A 49 -5.78 -1.49 -1.70
CA LEU A 49 -5.58 -2.90 -1.35
C LEU A 49 -5.37 -3.78 -2.60
N GLY A 50 -6.13 -3.54 -3.67
CA GLY A 50 -5.96 -4.20 -4.96
C GLY A 50 -4.59 -3.95 -5.58
N VAL A 51 -4.10 -2.71 -5.54
CA VAL A 51 -2.75 -2.34 -5.99
C VAL A 51 -1.69 -3.05 -5.15
N VAL A 52 -1.78 -3.00 -3.82
CA VAL A 52 -0.86 -3.69 -2.90
C VAL A 52 -0.82 -5.19 -3.20
N GLY A 53 -1.98 -5.83 -3.33
CA GLY A 53 -2.10 -7.25 -3.67
C GLY A 53 -1.46 -7.57 -5.01
N THR A 54 -1.72 -6.75 -6.03
CA THR A 54 -1.16 -6.93 -7.39
C THR A 54 0.36 -6.84 -7.38
N VAL A 55 0.92 -5.80 -6.75
CA VAL A 55 2.38 -5.65 -6.62
C VAL A 55 2.97 -6.85 -5.92
N ARG A 56 2.35 -7.34 -4.84
CA ARG A 56 2.82 -8.50 -4.09
C ARG A 56 2.78 -9.78 -4.92
N VAL A 57 1.75 -9.97 -5.75
CA VAL A 57 1.66 -11.12 -6.67
C VAL A 57 2.75 -11.02 -7.74
N LEU A 58 2.92 -9.85 -8.36
CA LEU A 58 3.93 -9.63 -9.40
C LEU A 58 5.36 -9.82 -8.87
N THR A 59 5.67 -9.29 -7.67
CA THR A 59 7.00 -9.46 -7.07
C THR A 59 7.25 -10.90 -6.64
N ARG A 60 6.21 -11.65 -6.24
CA ARG A 60 6.31 -13.07 -5.89
C ARG A 60 6.42 -13.98 -7.12
N ALA A 61 5.67 -13.71 -8.19
CA ALA A 61 5.72 -14.44 -9.45
C ALA A 61 7.11 -14.32 -10.10
N ARG A 62 7.68 -13.12 -10.10
CA ARG A 62 9.05 -12.85 -10.60
C ARG A 62 10.17 -13.60 -9.85
N ARG A 63 9.88 -14.17 -8.66
CA ARG A 63 10.83 -15.04 -7.93
C ARG A 63 10.75 -16.51 -8.37
N ARG A 64 9.64 -16.96 -8.99
CA ARG A 64 9.47 -18.34 -9.46
C ARG A 64 10.15 -18.58 -10.81
N ASP A 65 10.12 -17.64 -11.74
CA ASP A 65 10.76 -17.79 -13.07
C ASP A 65 12.30 -17.76 -13.08
N LEU A 66 12.94 -17.60 -11.91
CA LEU A 66 14.39 -17.58 -11.76
C LEU A 66 14.94 -18.83 -11.05
N ARG A 67 14.11 -19.85 -10.82
CA ARG A 67 14.50 -21.17 -10.33
C ARG A 67 14.19 -22.21 -11.39
#